data_AF-A0AAE8LXL4-F1
#
_entry.id   AF-A0AAE8LXL4-F1
#
_cell.length_a   1.000
_cell.length_b   1.000
_cell.length_c   1.000
_cell.angle_alpha   90.00
_cell.angle_beta   90.00
_cell.angle_gamma   90.00
#
_symmetry.space_group_name_H-M   'P 1'
#
loop_
_entity.id
_entity.type
_entity.pdbx_description
1 polymer ?
#
loop_
_entity_poly.entity_id
_entity_poly.type
_entity_poly.pdbx_seq_one_letter_code
_entity_poly.pdbx_strand_id
1 'polypeptide(L)'
;MFAKTLLVVTAMAATSLATNLHVDIGCIMVGGTHKVCASDDAYSINGDTAQILCKLDANPTLVTVSWPAHYGDIYWNKDDCLVDAEGYTIQCAP
;
A
#
# COMPACT_ATOMS: atom_id res chain seq x y z
N MET A 1 7.82 -46.73 27.76
CA MET A 1 8.04 -45.27 27.75
C MET A 1 7.94 -44.79 26.31
N PHE A 2 6.92 -44.00 25.95
CA PHE A 2 6.72 -43.50 24.59
C PHE A 2 7.33 -42.10 24.47
N ALA A 3 8.33 -41.95 23.61
CA ALA A 3 8.93 -40.66 23.30
C ALA A 3 7.99 -39.85 22.39
N LYS A 4 7.52 -38.70 22.86
CA LYS A 4 6.77 -37.72 22.06
C LYS A 4 7.77 -36.88 21.26
N THR A 5 7.84 -37.10 19.94
CA THR A 5 8.54 -36.21 19.02
C THR A 5 7.71 -34.95 18.84
N LEU A 6 8.22 -33.81 19.33
CA LEU A 6 7.61 -32.50 19.16
C LEU A 6 8.08 -31.93 17.82
N LEU A 7 7.20 -31.90 16.82
CA LEU A 7 7.50 -31.26 15.54
C LEU A 7 7.33 -29.74 15.71
N VAL A 8 8.44 -29.01 15.81
CA VAL A 8 8.42 -27.54 15.80
C VAL A 8 8.29 -27.09 14.35
N VAL A 9 7.09 -26.68 13.93
CA VAL A 9 6.88 -26.04 12.64
C VAL A 9 7.32 -24.58 12.79
N THR A 10 8.52 -24.28 12.30
CA THR A 10 8.99 -22.88 12.19
C THR A 10 8.21 -22.24 11.04
N ALA A 11 7.21 -21.42 11.36
CA ALA A 11 6.54 -20.59 10.36
C ALA A 11 7.54 -19.54 9.87
N MET A 12 7.97 -19.64 8.62
CA MET A 12 8.75 -18.58 7.98
C MET A 12 7.78 -17.40 7.75
N ALA A 13 7.98 -16.30 8.47
CA ALA A 13 7.33 -15.05 8.13
C ALA A 13 7.89 -14.59 6.78
N ALA A 14 7.07 -14.64 5.73
CA ALA A 14 7.43 -14.06 4.45
C ALA A 14 7.54 -12.54 4.65
N THR A 15 8.77 -12.02 4.69
CA THR A 15 9.00 -10.58 4.62
C THR A 15 8.62 -10.14 3.20
N SER A 16 7.45 -9.54 3.04
CA SER A 16 7.04 -9.02 1.73
C SER A 16 8.01 -7.93 1.31
N LEU A 17 8.68 -8.12 0.17
CA LEU A 17 9.56 -7.11 -0.44
C LEU A 17 8.76 -6.00 -1.14
N ALA A 18 7.49 -5.81 -0.82
CA ALA A 18 6.63 -4.84 -1.45
C ALA A 18 5.91 -4.01 -0.40
N THR A 19 5.61 -2.77 -0.77
CA THR A 19 4.71 -1.89 -0.03
C THR A 19 3.30 -2.13 -0.55
N ASN A 20 2.32 -2.34 0.32
CA ASN A 20 0.93 -2.57 -0.08
C ASN A 20 0.15 -1.26 0.04
N LEU A 21 -0.34 -0.78 -1.09
CA LEU A 21 -1.13 0.43 -1.19
C LEU A 21 -2.62 0.09 -1.09
N HIS A 22 -3.28 0.68 -0.10
CA HIS A 22 -4.73 0.67 0.08
C HIS A 22 -5.32 2.02 -0.35
N VAL A 23 -6.60 2.03 -0.70
CA VAL A 23 -7.33 3.26 -1.05
C VAL A 23 -8.54 3.34 -0.13
N ASP A 24 -8.69 4.43 0.62
CA ASP A 24 -9.79 4.51 1.61
C ASP A 24 -11.13 4.86 0.96
N ILE A 25 -11.10 5.63 -0.13
CA ILE A 25 -12.30 6.08 -0.82
C ILE A 25 -12.07 6.26 -2.32
N GLY A 26 -13.10 5.95 -3.11
CA GLY A 26 -13.06 6.14 -4.56
C GLY A 26 -12.04 5.24 -5.24
N CYS A 27 -11.43 5.77 -6.30
CA CYS A 27 -10.36 5.08 -7.04
C CYS A 27 -9.24 6.06 -7.43
N ILE A 28 -8.03 5.53 -7.57
CA ILE A 28 -6.86 6.23 -8.11
C ILE A 28 -6.23 5.41 -9.25
N MET A 29 -5.38 6.05 -10.07
CA MET A 29 -4.50 5.33 -11.00
C MET A 29 -3.06 5.34 -10.51
N VAL A 30 -2.44 4.17 -10.38
CA VAL A 30 -1.03 4.00 -10.02
C VAL A 30 -0.22 3.73 -11.30
N GLY A 31 0.89 4.44 -11.47
CA GLY A 31 1.75 4.35 -12.65
C GLY A 31 1.03 4.67 -13.96
N GLY A 32 -0.07 5.43 -13.90
CA GLY A 32 -0.90 5.82 -15.05
C GLY A 32 -1.71 4.69 -15.70
N THR A 33 -1.60 3.44 -15.24
CA THR A 33 -2.19 2.28 -15.93
C THR A 33 -2.99 1.35 -15.02
N HIS A 34 -2.69 1.31 -13.72
CA HIS A 34 -3.36 0.42 -12.78
C HIS A 34 -4.38 1.18 -11.96
N LYS A 35 -5.66 0.89 -12.14
CA LYS A 35 -6.72 1.45 -11.30
C LYS A 35 -6.79 0.66 -9.99
N VAL A 36 -6.78 1.36 -8.86
CA VAL A 36 -6.95 0.80 -7.52
C VAL A 36 -8.09 1.54 -6.84
N CYS A 37 -9.09 0.80 -6.37
CA CYS A 37 -10.30 1.32 -5.75
C CYS A 37 -10.41 0.90 -4.29
N ALA A 38 -11.20 1.62 -3.50
CA ALA A 38 -11.42 1.29 -2.09
C ALA A 38 -12.13 -0.04 -1.84
N SER A 39 -12.76 -0.60 -2.87
CA SER A 39 -13.36 -1.94 -2.85
C SER A 39 -12.35 -3.06 -3.14
N ASP A 40 -11.15 -2.72 -3.59
CA ASP A 40 -10.14 -3.68 -4.00
C ASP A 40 -9.27 -4.09 -2.80
N ASP A 41 -8.62 -5.23 -2.91
CA ASP A 41 -7.53 -5.59 -2.01
C ASP A 41 -6.33 -4.66 -2.22
N ALA A 42 -5.37 -4.71 -1.30
CA ALA A 42 -4.16 -3.91 -1.36
C ALA A 42 -3.37 -4.14 -2.66
N TYR A 43 -2.94 -3.06 -3.31
CA TYR A 43 -2.09 -3.12 -4.49
C TYR A 43 -0.62 -3.16 -4.11
N SER A 44 0.07 -4.24 -4.48
CA SER A 44 1.47 -4.45 -4.15
C SER A 44 2.40 -3.65 -5.07
N ILE A 45 3.22 -2.78 -4.49
CA ILE A 45 4.20 -1.96 -5.21
C ILE A 45 5.60 -2.42 -4.85
N ASN A 46 6.32 -2.91 -5.87
CA ASN A 46 7.75 -3.20 -5.76
C ASN A 46 8.54 -1.90 -5.97
N GLY A 47 8.89 -1.23 -4.87
CA GLY A 47 9.70 -0.02 -4.91
C GLY A 47 9.42 0.95 -3.76
N ASP A 48 10.04 2.12 -3.87
CA ASP A 48 10.01 3.23 -2.91
C ASP A 48 9.27 4.46 -3.45
N THR A 49 8.73 4.38 -4.68
CA THR A 49 8.14 5.53 -5.37
C THR A 49 7.00 5.08 -6.29
N ALA A 50 5.94 5.88 -6.39
CA ALA A 50 4.91 5.71 -7.41
C ALA A 50 4.33 7.04 -7.89
N GLN A 51 3.79 7.03 -9.11
CA GLN A 51 2.94 8.09 -9.62
C GLN A 51 1.48 7.74 -9.34
N ILE A 52 0.76 8.63 -8.68
CA ILE A 52 -0.67 8.50 -8.36
C ILE A 52 -1.43 9.59 -9.10
N LEU A 53 -2.39 9.19 -9.93
CA LEU A 53 -3.43 10.09 -10.44
C LEU A 53 -4.66 9.96 -9.53
N CYS A 54 -4.89 10.99 -8.71
CA CYS A 54 -6.02 11.07 -7.79
C CYS A 54 -7.14 11.98 -8.32
N LYS A 55 -8.21 12.19 -7.53
CA LYS A 55 -9.34 13.08 -7.86
C LYS A 55 -9.99 12.76 -9.22
N LEU A 56 -10.12 11.46 -9.55
CA LEU A 56 -10.55 10.99 -10.87
C LEU A 56 -11.95 11.50 -11.29
N ASP A 57 -12.85 11.75 -10.33
CA ASP A 57 -14.22 12.22 -10.59
C ASP A 57 -14.36 13.75 -10.65
N ALA A 58 -13.27 14.50 -10.39
CA ALA A 58 -13.29 15.96 -10.35
C ALA A 58 -12.25 16.54 -11.31
N ASN A 59 -11.07 16.87 -10.80
CA ASN A 59 -9.94 17.36 -11.58
C ASN A 59 -8.74 16.46 -11.31
N PRO A 60 -8.46 15.48 -12.20
CA PRO A 60 -7.41 14.51 -11.98
C PRO A 60 -6.06 15.18 -11.74
N THR A 61 -5.40 14.83 -10.64
CA THR A 61 -4.12 15.41 -10.25
C THR A 61 -3.06 14.32 -10.20
N LEU A 62 -1.97 14.50 -10.94
CA LEU A 62 -0.84 13.56 -10.93
C LEU A 62 0.16 13.98 -9.85
N VAL A 63 0.44 13.07 -8.93
CA VAL A 63 1.36 13.26 -7.82
C VAL A 63 2.41 12.15 -7.85
N THR A 64 3.68 12.51 -7.69
CA THR A 64 4.72 11.52 -7.43
C THR A 64 4.93 11.44 -5.93
N VAL A 65 4.76 10.26 -5.36
CA VAL A 65 4.89 9.97 -3.93
C VAL A 65 6.05 9.00 -3.71
N SER A 66 6.70 9.11 -2.55
CA SER A 66 7.82 8.25 -2.16
C SER A 66 7.72 7.80 -0.70
N TRP A 67 8.23 6.61 -0.42
CA TRP A 67 8.29 5.95 0.89
C TRP A 67 9.53 5.06 0.95
N PRO A 68 10.12 4.77 2.12
CA PRO A 68 11.18 3.76 2.22
C PRO A 68 10.75 2.40 1.63
N ALA A 69 11.63 1.75 0.86
CA ALA A 69 11.31 0.44 0.28
C ALA A 69 10.86 -0.57 1.35
N HIS A 70 9.89 -1.41 1.00
CA HIS A 70 9.32 -2.42 1.91
C HIS A 70 8.62 -1.80 3.13
N TYR A 71 7.91 -0.70 2.92
CA TYR A 71 7.30 0.09 4.00
C TYR A 71 6.21 -0.65 4.78
N GLY A 72 5.64 -1.72 4.19
CA GLY A 72 4.44 -2.37 4.71
C GLY A 72 3.19 -1.77 4.09
N ASP A 73 2.18 -1.49 4.91
CA ASP A 73 0.91 -0.93 4.42
C ASP A 73 0.94 0.60 4.40
N ILE A 74 0.47 1.17 3.30
CA ILE A 74 0.23 2.61 3.12
C ILE A 74 -1.17 2.83 2.55
N TYR A 75 -1.74 4.00 2.79
CA TYR A 75 -3.13 4.29 2.48
C TYR A 75 -3.23 5.60 1.72
N TRP A 76 -3.91 5.61 0.58
CA TRP A 76 -4.38 6.84 -0.06
C TRP A 76 -5.73 7.21 0.55
N ASN A 77 -5.72 8.20 1.42
CA ASN A 77 -6.89 8.55 2.21
C ASN A 77 -7.84 9.52 1.48
N LYS A 78 -8.98 9.79 2.11
CA LYS A 78 -10.03 10.69 1.59
C LYS A 78 -9.60 12.15 1.44
N ASP A 79 -8.50 12.55 2.07
CA ASP A 79 -7.99 13.92 2.04
C ASP A 79 -6.89 14.08 0.97
N ASP A 80 -6.81 13.10 0.05
CA ASP A 80 -5.78 13.01 -1.00
C ASP A 80 -4.36 13.00 -0.44
N CYS A 81 -4.18 12.32 0.70
CA CYS A 81 -2.88 12.11 1.32
C CYS A 81 -2.51 10.64 1.36
N LEU A 82 -1.23 10.37 1.13
CA LEU A 82 -0.58 9.12 1.46
C LEU A 82 -0.22 9.12 2.95
N VAL A 83 -0.72 8.13 3.68
CA VAL A 83 -0.45 7.92 5.10
C VAL A 83 0.08 6.50 5.34
N ASP A 84 0.78 6.31 6.46
CA ASP A 84 1.17 4.98 6.91
C ASP A 84 0.05 4.24 7.65
N ALA A 85 0.32 3.02 8.09
CA ALA A 85 -0.63 2.18 8.83
C ALA A 85 -1.05 2.77 10.18
N GLU A 86 -0.23 3.64 10.77
CA GLU A 86 -0.55 4.39 11.97
C GLU A 86 -1.34 5.68 11.69
N GLY A 87 -1.52 6.05 10.41
CA GLY A 87 -2.22 7.25 9.96
C GLY A 87 -1.36 8.51 9.92
N TYR A 88 -0.05 8.41 10.09
CA TYR A 88 0.85 9.55 9.90
C TYR A 88 0.98 9.88 8.43
N THR A 89 0.89 11.18 8.12
CA THR A 89 1.03 11.68 6.76
C THR A 89 2.47 11.53 6.27
N ILE A 90 2.63 10.80 5.17
CA ILE A 90 3.87 10.72 4.39
C ILE A 90 3.92 11.90 3.43
N GLN A 91 2.86 12.08 2.63
CA GLN A 91 2.78 13.14 1.62
C GLN A 91 1.32 13.39 1.21
N CYS A 92 0.96 14.63 0.88
CA CYS A 92 -0.35 14.96 0.29
C CYS A 92 -0.23 15.41 -1.16
N ALA A 93 -1.31 15.20 -1.91
CA ALA A 93 -1.52 15.88 -3.18
C ALA A 93 -1.57 17.41 -2.96
N PRO A 94 -1.10 18.21 -3.94
CA PRO A 94 -1.22 19.66 -3.89
C PRO A 94 -2.67 20.16 -4.00
#